data_AF-A0A2P6QY53-F1
#
_entry.id   AF-A0A2P6QY53-F1
#
_cell.length_a   1.000
_cell.length_b   1.000
_cell.length_c   1.000
_cell.angle_alpha   90.00
_cell.angle_beta   90.00
_cell.angle_gamma   90.00
#
_symmetry.space_group_name_H-M   'P 1'
#
loop_
_entity.id
_entity.type
_entity.pdbx_description
1 polymer ?
#
loop_
_entity_poly.entity_id
_entity_poly.type
_entity_poly.pdbx_seq_one_letter_code
_entity_poly.pdbx_strand_id
1 'polypeptide(L)' 'MKKIHELSLQEHTIACSQTYRLETSRDNYLDPRITVAWCLRHRISVSKIFDSRLRNKFMWTMNVESDFRY' A
#
# COMPACT_ATOMS: atom_id res chain seq x y z
N MET A 1 -21.21 16.01 6.60
CA MET A 1 -20.72 15.05 7.62
C MET A 1 -19.62 14.10 7.13
N LYS A 2 -19.68 13.52 5.91
CA LYS A 2 -18.62 12.59 5.42
C LYS A 2 -17.21 13.19 5.29
N LYS A 3 -17.10 14.49 4.93
CA LYS A 3 -15.79 15.13 4.70
C LYS A 3 -14.96 15.32 5.98
N ILE A 4 -15.61 15.68 7.09
CA ILE A 4 -14.94 15.84 8.39
C ILE A 4 -14.34 14.50 8.84
N HIS A 5 -15.08 13.41 8.64
CA HIS A 5 -14.58 12.07 8.97
C HIS A 5 -13.38 11.66 8.12
N GLU A 6 -13.40 11.94 6.81
CA GLU A 6 -12.26 11.68 5.92
C GLU A 6 -11.00 12.44 6.35
N LEU A 7 -11.13 13.72 6.71
CA LEU A 7 -10.02 14.54 7.18
C LEU A 7 -9.42 14.00 8.48
N SER A 8 -10.27 13.58 9.43
CA SER A 8 -9.82 12.95 10.68
C SER A 8 -9.03 11.65 10.44
N LEU A 9 -9.44 10.83 9.45
CA LEU A 9 -8.69 9.63 9.06
C LEU A 9 -7.32 9.98 8.46
N GLN A 10 -7.25 11.04 7.64
CA GLN A 10 -6.01 11.51 7.06
C GLN A 10 -5.04 12.01 8.14
N GLU A 11 -5.52 12.80 9.10
CA GLU A 11 -4.71 13.30 10.22
C GLU A 11 -4.10 12.16 11.04
N HIS A 12 -4.91 11.16 11.43
CA HIS A 12 -4.42 10.00 12.16
C HIS A 12 -3.40 9.19 11.35
N THR A 13 -3.64 9.02 10.04
CA THR A 13 -2.71 8.30 9.16
C THR A 13 -1.35 8.99 9.07
N ILE A 14 -1.33 10.33 8.99
CA ILE A 14 -0.10 11.13 8.96
C ILE A 14 0.65 11.01 10.29
N ALA A 15 -0.06 11.09 11.42
CA ALA A 15 0.56 10.94 12.73
C ALA A 15 1.22 9.56 12.89
N CYS A 16 0.51 8.47 12.59
CA CYS A 16 1.07 7.12 12.68
C CYS A 16 2.25 6.89 11.73
N SER A 17 2.20 7.39 10.50
CA SER A 17 3.29 7.17 9.55
C SER A 17 4.60 7.83 10.00
N GLN A 18 4.51 8.99 10.66
CA GLN A 18 5.65 9.69 11.25
C GLN A 18 6.20 8.98 12.48
N THR A 19 5.33 8.53 13.40
CA THR A 19 5.74 7.83 14.62
C THR A 19 6.42 6.49 14.33
N TYR A 20 5.89 5.71 13.40
CA TYR A 20 6.30 4.31 13.18
C TYR A 20 7.16 4.07 11.93
N ARG A 21 7.50 5.12 11.15
CA ARG A 21 8.32 5.02 9.93
C ARG A 21 7.87 3.91 8.99
N LEU A 22 6.57 3.89 8.68
CA LEU A 22 5.92 2.82 7.90
C LEU A 22 6.43 2.66 6.47
N GLU A 23 7.11 3.68 5.92
CA GLU A 23 7.69 3.63 4.57
C GLU A 23 8.82 2.61 4.48
N THR A 24 9.71 2.57 5.48
CA THR A 24 10.87 1.67 5.46
C THR A 24 10.44 0.21 5.52
N SER A 25 9.44 -0.10 6.36
CA SER A 25 8.87 -1.45 6.47
C SER A 25 8.21 -1.87 5.15
N ARG A 26 7.38 -1.01 4.56
CA ARG A 26 6.72 -1.26 3.27
C ARG A 26 7.70 -1.48 2.12
N ASP A 27 8.75 -0.68 2.04
CA ASP A 27 9.65 -0.66 0.88
C ASP A 27 10.68 -1.80 0.91
N ASN A 28 10.93 -2.42 2.07
CA ASN A 28 12.05 -3.36 2.25
C ASN A 28 11.72 -4.67 2.96
N TYR A 29 10.69 -4.70 3.81
CA TYR A 29 10.45 -5.85 4.69
C TYR A 29 9.11 -6.56 4.42
N LEU A 30 8.16 -5.89 3.77
CA LEU A 30 6.92 -6.51 3.32
C LEU A 30 7.10 -7.13 1.93
N ASP A 31 6.59 -8.35 1.73
CA ASP A 31 6.55 -8.95 0.41
C ASP A 31 5.58 -8.15 -0.49
N PRO A 32 6.06 -7.51 -1.56
CA PRO A 32 5.22 -6.70 -2.44
C PRO A 32 4.10 -7.49 -3.11
N ARG A 33 4.22 -8.82 -3.25
CA ARG A 33 3.18 -9.69 -3.82
C ARG A 33 1.93 -9.75 -2.95
N ILE A 34 2.09 -9.73 -1.62
CA ILE A 34 0.96 -9.68 -0.66
C ILE A 34 0.14 -8.42 -0.92
N THR A 35 0.81 -7.28 -1.05
CA THR A 35 0.18 -5.98 -1.32
C THR A 35 -0.50 -5.95 -2.69
N VAL A 36 0.13 -6.50 -3.73
CA VAL A 36 -0.46 -6.56 -5.08
C VAL A 36 -1.69 -7.47 -5.10
N ALA A 37 -1.63 -8.65 -4.51
CA ALA A 37 -2.77 -9.57 -4.41
C ALA A 37 -3.95 -8.93 -3.66
N TRP A 38 -3.68 -8.21 -2.57
CA TRP A 38 -4.70 -7.44 -1.85
C TRP A 38 -5.32 -6.34 -2.72
N CYS A 39 -4.51 -5.59 -3.47
CA CYS A 39 -5.00 -4.58 -4.41
C CYS A 39 -5.92 -5.18 -5.48
N LEU A 40 -5.54 -6.32 -6.06
CA LEU A 40 -6.35 -7.05 -7.04
C LEU A 40 -7.69 -7.50 -6.45
N ARG A 41 -7.66 -8.07 -5.23
CA ARG A 41 -8.87 -8.56 -4.53
C ARG A 41 -9.87 -7.44 -4.25
N HIS A 42 -9.40 -6.26 -3.87
CA HIS A 42 -10.25 -5.11 -3.51
C HIS A 42 -10.48 -4.12 -4.66
N ARG A 43 -10.01 -4.43 -5.88
CA ARG A 43 -10.10 -3.55 -7.06
C ARG A 43 -9.48 -2.16 -6.80
N ILE A 44 -8.38 -2.13 -6.06
CA ILE A 44 -7.62 -0.91 -5.75
C ILE A 44 -6.46 -0.80 -6.74
N SER A 45 -6.24 0.39 -7.30
CA SER A 45 -5.08 0.63 -8.16
C SER A 45 -3.78 0.54 -7.35
N VAL A 46 -2.84 -0.29 -7.82
CA VAL A 46 -1.49 -0.43 -7.25
C VAL A 46 -0.75 0.91 -7.22
N SER A 47 -1.06 1.84 -8.14
CA SER A 47 -0.46 3.18 -8.16
C SER A 47 -0.84 4.07 -6.97
N LYS A 48 -1.90 3.72 -6.22
CA LYS A 48 -2.26 4.42 -4.98
C LYS A 48 -1.41 3.99 -3.79
N ILE A 49 -0.84 2.79 -3.83
CA ILE A 49 -0.06 2.21 -2.73
C ILE A 49 1.44 2.35 -2.97
N PHE A 50 1.87 2.05 -4.20
CA PHE A 50 3.26 2.17 -4.64
C PHE A 50 3.41 3.34 -5.60
N ASP A 51 4.37 4.23 -5.32
CA ASP A 51 4.79 5.30 -6.23
C ASP A 51 5.47 4.74 -7.50
N SER A 52 5.84 5.60 -8.44
CA SER A 52 6.52 5.16 -9.67
C SER A 52 7.83 4.43 -9.40
N ARG A 53 8.60 4.87 -8.40
CA ARG A 53 9.88 4.28 -8.01
C ARG A 53 9.71 2.84 -7.54
N LEU A 54 8.75 2.59 -6.65
CA LEU A 54 8.48 1.28 -6.08
C LEU A 54 7.82 0.35 -7.09
N ARG A 55 6.96 0.86 -7.98
CA ARG A 55 6.43 0.04 -9.08
C ARG A 55 7.54 -0.46 -10.01
N ASN A 56 8.55 0.36 -10.28
CA ASN A 56 9.72 -0.07 -11.05
C ASN A 56 10.56 -1.10 -10.26
N LYS A 57 10.78 -0.88 -8.95
CA LYS A 57 11.49 -1.84 -8.07
C LYS A 57 10.79 -3.20 -8.00
N PHE A 58 9.46 -3.19 -7.98
CA PHE A 58 8.63 -4.39 -7.82
C PHE A 58 7.94 -4.82 -9.11
N MET A 59 8.50 -4.50 -10.28
CA MET A 59 7.88 -4.86 -11.56
C MET A 59 7.60 -6.36 -11.71
N TRP A 60 8.43 -7.20 -11.08
CA TRP A 60 8.28 -8.66 -11.05
C TRP A 60 7.04 -9.16 -10.29
N THR A 61 6.39 -8.33 -9.47
CA THR A 61 5.17 -8.72 -8.74
C THR A 61 3.87 -8.46 -9.49
N MET A 62 3.93 -7.82 -10.66
CA MET A 62 2.72 -7.41 -11.39
C MET A 62 1.91 -8.59 -11.96
N ASN A 63 2.51 -9.79 -12.01
CA ASN A 63 1.89 -11.00 -12.55
C ASN A 63 1.35 -11.95 -11.47
N VAL A 64 1.16 -11.45 -10.25
CA VAL A 64 0.66 -12.21 -9.09
C VAL A 64 -0.85 -12.38 -9.16
N GLU A 65 -1.34 -13.57 -8.80
CA GLU A 65 -2.77 -13.87 -8.70
C GLU A 65 -3.40 -13.30 -7.41
N SER A 66 -4.69 -12.99 -7.47
CA SER A 66 -5.40 -12.32 -6.36
C SER A 66 -5.56 -13.16 -5.09
N ASP A 67 -5.31 -14.46 -5.16
CA ASP A 67 -5.41 -15.44 -4.09
C ASP A 67 -4.04 -15.81 -3.48
N PHE A 68 -2.95 -15.17 -3.93
CA PHE A 68 -1.61 -15.36 -3.38
C PHE A 68 -1.59 -15.28 -1.84
N ARG A 69 -0.94 -16.28 -1.23
CA ARG A 69 -0.67 -16.38 0.21
C ARG A 69 0.81 -16.69 0.42
N TYR A 70 1.40 -16.03 1.42
CA TYR A 70 2.78 -16.23 1.88
C TYR A 70 2.81 -17.21 3.06
#